data_AF-T0YP91-F1
#
_entry.id   AF-T0YP91-F1
#
_cell.length_a   1.000
_cell.length_b   1.000
_cell.length_c   1.000
_cell.angle_alpha   90.00
_cell.angle_beta   90.00
_cell.angle_gamma   90.00
#
_symmetry.space_group_name_H-M   'P 1'
#
loop_
_entity.id
_entity.type
_entity.pdbx_description
1 polymer ?
#
loop_
_entity_poly.entity_id
_entity_poly.type
_entity_poly.pdbx_seq_one_letter_code
_entity_poly.pdbx_strand_id
1 'polypeptide(L)'
;MNVADKVKRATSIITEEVMRAASRYLESEAATLDGIVLAGGGSPLVSDAIKNLWPHVVTPENPRFTVAEGFRRFGVGILRARASV
;
A
#
# COMPACT_ATOMS: atom_id res chain seq x y z
N MET A 1 -5.70 20.86 -23.59
CA MET A 1 -5.23 19.81 -22.65
C MET A 1 -4.94 20.45 -21.32
N ASN A 2 -5.73 20.14 -20.30
CA ASN A 2 -5.58 20.75 -18.97
C ASN A 2 -4.49 20.01 -18.15
N VAL A 3 -4.15 20.52 -16.97
CA VAL A 3 -3.15 19.89 -16.10
C VAL A 3 -3.61 18.51 -15.61
N ALA A 4 -4.90 18.32 -15.36
CA ALA A 4 -5.44 17.04 -14.91
C ALA A 4 -5.21 15.93 -15.96
N ASP A 5 -5.39 16.22 -17.24
CA ASP A 5 -5.14 15.28 -18.34
C ASP A 5 -3.65 14.88 -18.40
N LYS A 6 -2.75 15.86 -18.19
CA LYS A 6 -1.30 15.63 -18.11
C LYS A 6 -0.95 14.71 -16.94
N VAL A 7 -1.49 15.01 -15.76
CA VAL A 7 -1.27 14.22 -14.55
C VAL A 7 -1.78 12.80 -14.76
N LYS A 8 -3.02 12.62 -15.25
CA LYS A 8 -3.62 11.30 -15.50
C LYS A 8 -2.75 10.44 -16.41
N ARG A 9 -2.24 11.02 -17.50
CA ARG A 9 -1.37 10.32 -18.45
C ARG A 9 0.01 9.99 -17.85
N ALA A 10 0.56 10.86 -17.01
CA ALA A 10 1.81 10.58 -16.33
C ALA A 10 1.65 9.49 -15.26
N THR A 11 0.54 9.52 -14.51
CA THR A 11 0.26 8.53 -13.45
C THR A 11 -0.11 7.16 -13.98
N SER A 12 -0.65 7.05 -15.21
CA SER A 12 -0.96 5.74 -15.80
C SER A 12 0.29 4.88 -16.00
N ILE A 13 1.39 5.49 -16.46
CA ILE A 13 2.68 4.80 -16.65
C ILE A 13 3.19 4.23 -15.32
N ILE A 14 3.13 5.04 -14.25
CA ILE A 14 3.55 4.60 -12.90
C ILE A 14 2.63 3.49 -12.39
N THR A 15 1.32 3.63 -12.63
CA THR A 15 0.33 2.62 -12.21
C THR A 15 0.60 1.29 -12.88
N GLU A 16 0.83 1.27 -14.20
CA GLU A 16 1.14 0.06 -14.95
C GLU A 16 2.41 -0.64 -14.45
N GLU A 17 3.47 0.13 -14.15
CA GLU A 17 4.72 -0.45 -13.62
C GLU A 17 4.54 -1.02 -12.21
N VAL A 18 3.81 -0.31 -11.34
CA VAL A 18 3.48 -0.82 -10.00
C VAL A 18 2.64 -2.09 -10.09
N MET A 19 1.64 -2.14 -10.96
CA MET A 19 0.80 -3.34 -11.17
C MET A 19 1.64 -4.51 -11.68
N ARG A 20 2.50 -4.28 -12.68
CA ARG A 20 3.41 -5.31 -13.21
C ARG A 20 4.32 -5.87 -12.13
N ALA A 21 4.95 -5.00 -11.35
CA ALA A 21 5.82 -5.41 -10.26
C ALA A 21 5.04 -6.17 -9.18
N ALA A 22 3.88 -5.68 -8.78
CA ALA A 22 3.04 -6.33 -7.78
C ALA A 22 2.62 -7.74 -8.23
N SER A 23 2.10 -7.91 -9.44
CA SER A 23 1.73 -9.23 -9.97
C SER A 23 2.93 -10.17 -10.02
N ARG A 24 4.12 -9.69 -10.43
CA ARG A 24 5.32 -10.54 -10.44
C ARG A 24 5.62 -11.18 -9.08
N TYR A 25 5.33 -10.49 -7.97
CA TYR A 25 5.65 -10.98 -6.62
C TYR A 25 4.48 -11.65 -5.91
N LEU A 26 3.25 -11.20 -6.19
CA LEU A 26 2.08 -11.58 -5.40
C LEU A 26 1.12 -12.51 -6.15
N GLU A 27 1.12 -12.55 -7.48
CA GLU A 27 0.06 -13.23 -8.26
C GLU A 27 -0.15 -14.69 -7.87
N SER A 28 0.94 -15.43 -7.61
CA SER A 28 0.87 -16.85 -7.28
C SER A 28 0.17 -17.14 -5.95
N GLU A 29 0.24 -16.20 -5.00
CA GLU A 29 -0.31 -16.35 -3.65
C GLU A 29 -1.48 -15.40 -3.37
N ALA A 30 -1.75 -14.43 -4.24
CA ALA A 30 -2.74 -13.39 -3.96
C ALA A 30 -4.14 -13.98 -3.68
N ALA A 31 -4.50 -15.09 -4.30
CA ALA A 31 -5.77 -15.77 -4.05
C ALA A 31 -5.83 -16.53 -2.71
N THR A 32 -4.68 -16.87 -2.11
CA THR A 32 -4.58 -17.62 -0.85
C THR A 32 -4.39 -16.72 0.37
N LEU A 33 -4.04 -15.44 0.17
CA LEU A 33 -3.91 -14.45 1.23
C LEU A 33 -5.29 -13.99 1.73
N ASP A 34 -5.43 -13.85 3.05
CA ASP A 34 -6.63 -13.25 3.66
C ASP A 34 -6.77 -11.75 3.34
N GLY A 35 -5.66 -11.08 3.02
CA GLY A 35 -5.59 -9.64 2.84
C GLY A 35 -4.27 -9.17 2.28
N ILE A 36 -4.31 -8.14 1.42
CA ILE A 36 -3.13 -7.42 0.94
C ILE A 36 -3.22 -5.98 1.43
N VAL A 37 -2.20 -5.50 2.14
CA VAL A 37 -2.20 -4.13 2.68
C VAL A 37 -1.48 -3.19 1.71
N LEU A 38 -2.21 -2.24 1.14
CA LEU A 38 -1.65 -1.19 0.30
C LEU A 38 -1.37 0.07 1.13
N ALA A 39 -0.10 0.38 1.35
CA ALA A 39 0.35 1.53 2.15
C ALA A 39 1.25 2.49 1.35
N GLY A 40 1.72 3.55 1.99
CA GLY A 40 2.59 4.57 1.42
C GLY A 40 1.83 5.74 0.78
N GLY A 41 2.55 6.85 0.55
CA GLY A 41 1.96 8.07 0.01
C GLY A 41 1.46 7.98 -1.42
N GLY A 42 1.96 7.01 -2.21
CA GLY A 42 1.52 6.73 -3.57
C GLY A 42 0.31 5.80 -3.67
N SER A 43 -0.12 5.18 -2.56
CA SER A 43 -1.26 4.25 -2.56
C SER A 43 -2.55 4.81 -3.18
N PRO A 44 -2.93 6.09 -3.00
CA PRO A 44 -4.16 6.60 -3.61
C PRO A 44 -4.10 6.64 -5.15
N LEU A 45 -2.91 6.66 -5.74
CA LEU A 45 -2.73 6.68 -7.21
C LEU A 45 -3.03 5.32 -7.84
N VAL A 46 -2.86 4.22 -7.10
CA VAL A 46 -2.94 2.85 -7.62
C VAL A 46 -4.03 2.01 -6.95
N SER A 47 -4.68 2.54 -5.90
CA SER A 47 -5.70 1.83 -5.11
C SER A 47 -6.78 1.20 -5.97
N ASP A 48 -7.35 1.96 -6.91
CA ASP A 48 -8.45 1.47 -7.75
C ASP A 48 -7.98 0.32 -8.65
N ALA A 49 -6.81 0.46 -9.28
CA ALA A 49 -6.26 -0.56 -10.15
C ALA A 49 -5.92 -1.86 -9.38
N ILE A 50 -5.29 -1.73 -8.22
CA ILE A 50 -4.93 -2.87 -7.37
C ILE A 50 -6.18 -3.57 -6.83
N LYS A 51 -7.20 -2.84 -6.36
CA LYS A 51 -8.43 -3.43 -5.83
C LYS A 51 -9.27 -4.12 -6.91
N ASN A 52 -9.23 -3.63 -8.14
CA ASN A 52 -9.85 -4.31 -9.27
C ASN A 52 -9.19 -5.67 -9.56
N LEU A 53 -7.87 -5.79 -9.33
CA LEU A 53 -7.16 -7.05 -9.50
C LEU A 53 -7.33 -7.98 -8.29
N TRP A 54 -7.19 -7.45 -7.08
CA TRP A 54 -7.31 -8.19 -5.82
C TRP A 54 -8.31 -7.49 -4.89
N PRO A 55 -9.60 -7.91 -4.90
CA PRO A 55 -10.67 -7.22 -4.16
C PRO A 55 -10.49 -7.19 -2.64
N HIS A 56 -9.69 -8.08 -2.08
CA HIS A 56 -9.36 -8.16 -0.66
C HIS A 56 -8.21 -7.23 -0.24
N VAL A 57 -7.76 -6.35 -1.14
CA VAL A 57 -6.78 -5.31 -0.79
C VAL A 57 -7.42 -4.27 0.13
N VAL A 58 -6.76 -4.01 1.25
CA VAL A 58 -7.14 -2.98 2.21
C VAL A 58 -6.14 -1.81 2.19
N THR A 59 -6.66 -0.60 2.28
CA THR A 59 -5.87 0.62 2.40
C THR A 59 -6.07 1.16 3.81
N PRO A 60 -5.00 1.32 4.62
CA PRO A 60 -5.11 1.95 5.93
C PRO A 60 -5.66 3.37 5.83
N GLU A 61 -6.28 3.88 6.89
CA GLU A 61 -6.84 5.24 6.96
C GLU A 61 -5.79 6.32 6.64
N ASN A 62 -4.56 6.13 7.14
CA ASN A 62 -3.44 7.06 6.95
C ASN A 62 -2.27 6.36 6.25
N PRO A 63 -2.39 6.00 4.96
CA PRO A 63 -1.44 5.10 4.31
C PRO A 63 -0.04 5.72 4.18
N ARG A 64 0.05 7.05 4.08
CA ARG A 64 1.33 7.80 4.08
C ARG A 64 2.13 7.60 5.37
N PHE A 65 1.47 7.36 6.50
CA PHE A 65 2.09 7.27 7.82
C PHE A 65 2.18 5.85 8.38
N THR A 66 1.72 4.83 7.65
CA THR A 66 1.68 3.44 8.13
C THR A 66 3.02 2.96 8.70
N VAL A 67 4.12 3.27 8.03
CA VAL A 67 5.47 2.86 8.48
C VAL A 67 5.88 3.58 9.76
N ALA A 68 5.69 4.91 9.82
CA ALA A 68 6.06 5.70 11.00
C ALA A 68 5.22 5.32 12.23
N GLU A 69 3.91 5.11 12.05
CA GLU A 69 3.02 4.68 13.12
C GLU A 69 3.36 3.25 13.60
N GLY A 70 3.72 2.35 12.68
CA GLY A 70 4.21 1.02 12.99
C GLY A 70 5.46 1.05 13.87
N PHE A 71 6.47 1.84 13.48
CA PHE A 71 7.69 2.00 14.27
C PHE A 71 7.43 2.60 15.65
N ARG A 72 6.56 3.61 15.74
CA ARG A 72 6.18 4.22 17.01
C ARG A 72 5.56 3.19 17.96
N ARG A 73 4.56 2.43 17.48
CA ARG A 73 3.89 1.38 18.28
C ARG A 73 4.86 0.29 18.71
N PHE A 74 5.71 -0.15 17.79
CA PHE A 74 6.71 -1.18 18.06
C PHE A 74 7.70 -0.72 19.16
N GLY A 75 8.24 0.50 19.04
CA GLY A 75 9.14 1.07 20.05
C GLY A 75 8.47 1.19 21.43
N VAL A 76 7.23 1.67 21.49
CA VAL A 76 6.44 1.71 22.75
C VAL A 76 6.25 0.30 23.32
N GLY A 77 5.97 -0.70 22.47
CA GLY A 77 5.83 -2.09 22.87
C GLY A 77 7.10 -2.63 23.53
N ILE A 78 8.27 -2.38 22.93
CA ILE A 78 9.57 -2.78 23.49
C ILE A 78 9.80 -2.12 24.86
N LEU A 79 9.57 -0.81 24.97
CA LEU A 79 9.78 -0.08 26.23
C LEU A 79 8.88 -0.62 27.35
N ARG A 80 7.62 -0.91 27.05
CA ARG A 80 6.68 -1.50 28.01
C ARG A 80 7.10 -2.91 28.43
N ALA A 81 7.48 -3.75 27.47
CA ALA A 81 7.92 -5.11 27.78
C ALA A 81 9.14 -5.14 28.71
N ARG A 82 10.07 -4.19 28.54
CA ARG A 82 11.25 -4.04 29.41
C ARG A 82 10.92 -3.51 30.81
N ALA A 83 9.87 -2.70 30.95
CA ALA A 83 9.45 -2.15 32.23
C ALA A 83 8.60 -3.12 33.08
N SER A 84 8.13 -4.22 32.48
CA SER A 84 7.34 -5.26 33.14
C SER A 84 8.18 -6.41 33.70
N VAL A 85 9.51 -6.33 33.60
CA VAL A 85 10.49 -7.30 34.14
C VAL A 85 11.13 -6.72 35.40
#